data_AF-A0A2U3IDC7-F1
#
_entry.id   AF-A0A2U3IDC7-F1
#
_cell.length_a   1.000
_cell.length_b   1.000
_cell.length_c   1.000
_cell.angle_alpha   90.00
_cell.angle_beta   90.00
_cell.angle_gamma   90.00
#
_symmetry.space_group_name_H-M   'P 1'
#
loop_
_entity.id
_entity.type
_entity.pdbx_description
1 polymer ?
#
loop_
_entity_poly.entity_id
_entity_poly.type
_entity_poly.pdbx_seq_one_letter_code
_entity_poly.pdbx_strand_id
1 'polypeptide(L)'
;MTRRYELEVLNEDIELVDQTSSATISMTSKVGENGVRVSVLETTEEGLAAQWAHILDGNDRAYVARVVDGNEVLSERSVREPNWRRE
;
A
#
# COMPACT_ATOMS: atom_id res chain seq x y z
N MET A 1 7.43 -10.49 17.11
CA MET A 1 6.46 -9.47 16.66
C MET A 1 5.90 -9.93 15.33
N THR A 2 4.71 -9.48 14.96
CA THR A 2 4.06 -9.89 13.70
C THR A 2 4.35 -8.83 12.64
N ARG A 3 4.89 -9.26 11.50
CA ARG A 3 5.13 -8.38 10.36
C ARG A 3 3.80 -7.85 9.83
N ARG A 4 3.78 -6.55 9.53
CA ARG A 4 2.69 -5.86 8.85
C ARG A 4 3.17 -5.49 7.45
N TYR A 5 2.29 -5.68 6.49
CA TYR A 5 2.51 -5.33 5.10
C TYR A 5 1.61 -4.13 4.81
N GLU A 6 2.22 -3.01 4.45
CA GLU A 6 1.52 -1.79 4.11
C GLU A 6 1.61 -1.54 2.61
N LEU A 7 0.55 -1.00 2.03
CA LEU A 7 0.49 -0.59 0.65
C LEU A 7 -0.10 0.80 0.56
N GLU A 8 0.69 1.74 0.06
CA GLU A 8 0.28 3.11 -0.16
C GLU A 8 -0.10 3.31 -1.62
N VAL A 9 -1.31 3.79 -1.85
CA VAL A 9 -1.88 4.03 -3.17
C VAL A 9 -2.64 5.35 -3.19
N LEU A 10 -2.93 5.88 -4.38
CA LEU A 10 -3.90 6.97 -4.49
C LEU A 10 -5.27 6.49 -4.02
N ASN A 11 -6.06 7.43 -3.51
CA ASN A 11 -7.41 7.11 -3.04
C ASN A 11 -8.29 6.49 -4.15
N GLU A 12 -8.12 6.94 -5.39
CA GLU A 12 -8.82 6.40 -6.57
C GLU A 12 -8.44 4.93 -6.89
N ASP A 13 -7.26 4.48 -6.47
CA ASP A 13 -6.76 3.14 -6.77
C ASP A 13 -7.17 2.12 -5.69
N ILE A 14 -7.80 2.55 -4.59
CA ILE A 14 -8.29 1.66 -3.52
C ILE A 14 -9.28 0.63 -4.09
N GLU A 15 -10.21 1.07 -4.94
CA GLU A 15 -11.26 0.20 -5.50
C GLU A 15 -10.71 -0.92 -6.39
N LEU A 16 -9.44 -0.82 -6.82
CA LEU A 16 -8.76 -1.89 -7.53
C LEU A 16 -8.32 -3.00 -6.58
N VAL A 17 -7.84 -2.65 -5.38
CA VAL A 17 -7.27 -3.57 -4.40
C VAL A 17 -8.27 -4.08 -3.37
N ASP A 18 -9.34 -3.32 -3.08
CA ASP A 18 -10.40 -3.66 -2.10
C ASP A 18 -11.36 -4.76 -2.59
N GLN A 19 -11.28 -5.19 -3.85
CA GLN A 19 -12.14 -6.25 -4.41
C GLN A 19 -11.96 -7.61 -3.73
N THR A 20 -10.88 -7.80 -2.96
CA THR A 20 -10.61 -9.02 -2.19
C THR A 20 -11.41 -9.04 -0.88
N SER A 21 -12.74 -9.18 -1.00
CA SER A 21 -13.77 -9.02 0.04
C SER A 21 -13.78 -10.07 1.18
N SER A 22 -12.68 -10.77 1.46
CA SER A 22 -12.63 -11.83 2.49
C SER A 22 -11.46 -11.75 3.45
N ALA A 23 -10.55 -10.78 3.29
CA ALA A 23 -9.42 -10.63 4.19
C ALA A 23 -9.65 -9.53 5.24
N THR A 24 -9.05 -9.70 6.42
CA THR A 24 -9.11 -8.66 7.47
C THR A 24 -8.05 -7.61 7.15
N ILE A 25 -8.51 -6.49 6.61
CA ILE A 25 -7.63 -5.40 6.18
C ILE A 25 -7.94 -4.16 7.01
N SER A 26 -6.90 -3.43 7.38
CA SER A 26 -7.05 -2.11 7.98
C SER A 26 -6.73 -1.07 6.91
N MET A 27 -7.61 -0.10 6.74
CA MET A 27 -7.37 1.00 5.80
C MET A 27 -7.29 2.31 6.58
N THR A 28 -6.21 3.05 6.37
CA THR A 28 -6.06 4.42 6.85
C THR A 28 -5.78 5.36 5.69
N SER A 29 -5.99 6.65 5.90
CA SER A 29 -5.66 7.68 4.92
C SER A 29 -4.61 8.59 5.52
N LYS A 30 -3.64 9.01 4.69
CA LYS A 30 -2.66 10.03 5.08
C LYS A 30 -2.44 11.02 3.96
N VAL A 31 -1.89 12.17 4.32
CA VAL A 31 -1.46 13.18 3.35
C VAL A 31 0.02 12.91 3.06
N GLY A 32 0.34 12.67 1.80
CA GLY A 32 1.72 12.55 1.31
C GLY A 32 2.48 13.87 1.40
N GLU A 33 3.78 13.82 1.15
CA GLU A 33 4.70 14.93 1.41
C GLU A 33 4.38 16.18 0.58
N ASN A 34 3.82 15.98 -0.62
CA ASN A 34 3.39 17.05 -1.52
C ASN A 34 1.92 17.49 -1.32
N GLY A 35 1.25 17.04 -0.25
CA GLY A 35 -0.15 17.37 0.02
C GLY A 35 -1.19 16.47 -0.65
N VAL A 36 -0.78 15.47 -1.44
CA VAL A 36 -1.69 14.50 -2.07
C VAL A 36 -2.23 13.53 -1.03
N ARG A 37 -3.55 13.29 -1.01
CA ARG A 37 -4.14 12.27 -0.15
C ARG A 37 -3.90 10.87 -0.72
N VAL A 38 -3.34 10.00 0.10
CA VAL A 38 -3.11 8.59 -0.20
C VAL A 38 -3.79 7.71 0.83
N SER A 39 -4.12 6.51 0.41
CA SER A 39 -4.64 5.47 1.28
C SER A 39 -3.57 4.44 1.55
N VAL A 40 -3.53 3.99 2.80
CA VAL A 40 -2.61 2.98 3.29
C VAL A 40 -3.45 1.76 3.66
N LEU A 41 -3.25 0.68 2.91
CA LEU A 41 -3.84 -0.61 3.21
C LEU A 41 -2.84 -1.42 4.03
N GLU A 42 -3.27 -1.97 5.15
CA GLU A 42 -2.45 -2.75 6.06
C GLU A 42 -3.03 -4.16 6.21
N THR A 43 -2.15 -5.15 6.17
CA THR A 43 -2.48 -6.56 6.45
C THR A 43 -1.34 -7.27 7.14
N THR A 44 -1.63 -8.33 7.88
CA THR A 44 -0.64 -9.27 8.42
C THR A 44 -0.41 -10.46 7.48
N GLU A 45 -1.18 -10.56 6.39
CA GLU A 45 -1.13 -11.64 5.42
C GLU A 45 -0.24 -11.27 4.22
N GLU A 46 0.97 -11.83 4.17
CA GLU A 46 1.92 -11.58 3.05
C GLU A 46 1.31 -11.90 1.68
N GLY A 47 0.54 -12.99 1.59
CA GLY A 47 -0.10 -13.40 0.35
C GLY A 47 -1.17 -12.42 -0.14
N LEU A 48 -1.81 -11.67 0.77
CA LEU A 48 -2.75 -10.63 0.40
C LEU A 48 -2.01 -9.39 -0.11
N ALA A 49 -0.96 -8.96 0.58
CA ALA A 49 -0.13 -7.83 0.14
C ALA A 49 0.49 -8.08 -1.23
N ALA A 50 0.94 -9.31 -1.50
CA ALA A 50 1.44 -9.71 -2.81
C ALA A 50 0.37 -9.65 -3.90
N GLN A 51 -0.87 -10.03 -3.60
CA GLN A 51 -2.00 -9.91 -4.53
C GLN A 51 -2.32 -8.45 -4.87
N TRP A 52 -2.34 -7.56 -3.87
CA TRP A 52 -2.55 -6.14 -4.12
C TRP A 52 -1.47 -5.53 -5.02
N ALA A 53 -0.20 -5.82 -4.73
CA ALA A 53 0.90 -5.38 -5.57
C ALA A 53 0.73 -5.90 -7.01
N HIS A 54 0.36 -7.16 -7.18
CA HIS A 54 0.11 -7.75 -8.49
C HIS A 54 -1.05 -7.07 -9.25
N ILE A 55 -2.15 -6.74 -8.57
CA ILE A 55 -3.28 -6.01 -9.16
C ILE A 55 -2.83 -4.64 -9.65
N LEU A 56 -2.07 -3.90 -8.84
CA LEU A 56 -1.61 -2.56 -9.19
C LEU A 56 -0.58 -2.58 -10.31
N ASP A 57 0.35 -3.54 -10.29
CA ASP A 57 1.30 -3.78 -11.38
C ASP A 57 0.57 -4.05 -12.70
N GLY A 58 -0.47 -4.89 -12.66
CA GLY A 58 -1.29 -5.24 -13.83
C GLY A 58 -2.20 -4.11 -14.34
N ASN A 59 -2.45 -3.08 -13.54
CA ASN A 59 -3.22 -1.89 -13.91
C ASN A 59 -2.33 -0.66 -14.13
N ASP A 60 -1.01 -0.84 -14.22
CA ASP A 60 -0.02 0.22 -14.39
C ASP A 60 -0.08 1.33 -13.31
N ARG A 61 -0.54 1.01 -12.10
CA ARG A 61 -0.71 1.96 -11.01
C ARG A 61 0.57 2.16 -10.21
N ALA A 62 0.83 3.39 -9.80
CA ALA A 62 1.92 3.69 -8.88
C ALA A 62 1.53 3.31 -7.45
N TYR A 63 2.49 2.81 -6.69
CA TYR A 63 2.26 2.43 -5.28
C TYR A 63 3.57 2.35 -4.51
N VAL A 64 3.45 2.32 -3.18
CA VAL A 64 4.56 2.00 -2.29
C VAL A 64 4.19 0.81 -1.42
N ALA A 65 4.95 -0.27 -1.52
CA ALA A 65 4.81 -1.43 -0.65
C ALA A 65 5.84 -1.36 0.48
N ARG A 66 5.42 -1.60 1.71
CA ARG A 66 6.29 -1.61 2.90
C ARG A 66 6.08 -2.88 3.70
N VAL A 67 7.16 -3.35 4.31
CA VAL A 67 7.13 -4.38 5.35
C VAL A 67 7.58 -3.73 6.64
N VAL A 68 6.76 -3.80 7.67
CA VAL A 68 6.94 -3.13 8.95
C VAL A 68 6.92 -4.18 10.07
N ASP A 69 7.85 -4.10 11.01
CA ASP A 69 7.82 -4.90 12.25
C ASP A 69 7.81 -3.94 13.45
N GLY A 70 6.69 -3.92 14.19
CA GLY A 70 6.45 -2.87 15.19
C GLY A 70 6.41 -1.48 14.54
N ASN A 71 7.37 -0.62 14.87
CA ASN A 71 7.52 0.73 14.32
C ASN A 71 8.65 0.84 13.28
N GLU A 72 9.37 -0.25 13.00
CA GLU A 72 10.51 -0.25 12.10
C GLU A 72 10.09 -0.70 10.70
N VAL A 73 10.47 0.08 9.68
CA VAL A 73 10.31 -0.31 8.28
C VAL A 73 11.47 -1.23 7.91
N LEU A 74 11.17 -2.52 7.77
CA LEU A 74 12.13 -3.55 7.37
C LEU A 74 12.45 -3.49 5.87
N SER A 75 11.47 -3.13 5.06
CA SER A 75 11.61 -3.03 3.61
C SER A 75 10.62 -2.03 3.04
N GLU A 76 11.04 -1.26 2.05
CA GLU A 76 10.19 -0.37 1.26
C GLU A 76 10.51 -0.57 -0.22
N ARG A 77 9.48 -0.62 -1.04
CA ARG A 77 9.58 -0.63 -2.49
C ARG A 77 8.59 0.35 -3.08
N SER A 78 9.11 1.37 -3.76
CA SER A 78 8.32 2.32 -4.54
C SER A 78 8.29 1.89 -6.01
N VAL A 79 7.10 1.83 -6.60
CA VAL A 79 6.90 1.42 -7.98
C VAL A 79 6.32 2.57 -8.79
N ARG A 80 6.90 2.82 -9.97
CA ARG A 80 6.50 3.88 -10.91
C ARG A 80 6.60 5.31 -10.34
N GLU A 81 7.51 5.52 -9.39
CA GLU A 81 7.84 6.84 -8.81
C GLU A 81 6.60 7.69 -8.46
N PRO A 82 5.82 7.26 -7.46
CA PRO A 82 4.57 7.93 -7.11
C PRO A 82 4.80 9.42 -6.82
N ASN A 83 4.03 10.27 -7.49
CA ASN A 83 4.19 11.72 -7.39
C ASN A 83 4.02 12.26 -5.96
N TRP A 84 3.27 11.56 -5.10
CA TRP A 84 3.09 11.87 -3.67
C TRP A 84 4.30 11.60 -2.77
N ARG A 85 5.36 11.00 -3.33
CA ARG A 85 6.66 10.81 -2.68
C ARG A 85 7.75 11.72 -3.25
N ARG A 86 7.42 12.59 -4.21
CA ARG A 86 8.38 13.58 -4.73
C ARG A 86 8.34 14.83 -3.86
N GLU A 87 9.47 15.15 -3.24
CA GLU A 87 9.77 16.42 -2.56
C GLU A 87 9.77 17.61 -3.53
#